data_AF-A0A0S3U8H8-F1
#
_entry.id   AF-A0A0S3U8H8-F1
#
_cell.length_a   1.000
_cell.length_b   1.000
_cell.length_c   1.000
_cell.angle_alpha   90.00
_cell.angle_beta   90.00
_cell.angle_gamma   90.00
#
_symmetry.space_group_name_H-M   'P 1'
#
loop_
_entity.id
_entity.type
_entity.pdbx_description
1 polymer ?
#
loop_
_entity_poly.entity_id
_entity_poly.type
_entity_poly.pdbx_seq_one_letter_code
_entity_poly.pdbx_strand_id
1 'polypeptide(L)'
;MTTVLRASPRRFVSTPTIERIAARALRYLQSGFSVHLRGCAGVGKTTLALHLADLLTRPIMLMYGDDDSKSSDLIGAQSGYTRKKVVDNFIHSVMKVEDEMKHTWVDSRLTLACREGFTLVYDEFNRSRPEVNNVLLSALEEKLLVLPPTSNQTEYIRVNPQFRAILTSNPEEYCGVHSTQDALMDRLVTINIPEPDELTQQEIVIQKTEIDRISAGFIVRLVRSFRQKTGSDKASGLRSSLVIAKVCQEHSIPAMPEDADFRDICSDVLLSRIGIPLEDATKILWEMLNDFIGAVELPIAEQVVELLEDLPESSIEQIAETLTQEQQIYRYLVRSNGAGLSDIESEFAIARTEVLEALRALTIQGLVIHRDRRFYAVEPLETET
;
A
#
# COMPACT_ATOMS: atom_id res chain seq x y z
N MET A 1 -19.58 -19.44 -14.31
CA MET A 1 -20.27 -18.60 -13.30
C MET A 1 -19.44 -17.34 -13.09
N THR A 2 -20.02 -16.20 -13.45
CA THR A 2 -19.73 -14.80 -13.03
C THR A 2 -18.35 -14.44 -12.45
N THR A 3 -17.36 -14.23 -13.32
CA THR A 3 -16.07 -13.55 -13.01
C THR A 3 -16.16 -12.03 -13.11
N VAL A 4 -17.38 -11.49 -13.25
CA VAL A 4 -17.64 -10.06 -13.41
C VAL A 4 -17.75 -9.43 -12.02
N LEU A 5 -16.72 -8.68 -11.65
CA LEU A 5 -16.67 -7.98 -10.38
C LEU A 5 -17.31 -6.59 -10.54
N ARG A 6 -18.13 -6.20 -9.56
CA ARG A 6 -18.38 -4.80 -9.26
C ARG A 6 -17.41 -4.43 -8.14
N ALA A 7 -16.43 -3.59 -8.45
CA ALA A 7 -15.60 -3.05 -7.38
C ALA A 7 -16.49 -2.20 -6.47
N SER A 8 -16.23 -2.27 -5.17
CA SER A 8 -16.68 -1.24 -4.23
C SER A 8 -15.45 -0.88 -3.41
N PRO A 9 -14.73 0.21 -3.75
CA PRO A 9 -13.52 0.59 -3.05
C PRO A 9 -13.91 1.28 -1.73
N ARG A 10 -14.60 0.58 -0.83
CA ARG A 10 -15.00 1.12 0.49
C ARG A 10 -13.81 1.48 1.39
N ARG A 11 -12.57 1.27 0.94
CA ARG A 11 -11.33 1.54 1.70
C ARG A 11 -10.19 2.03 0.80
N PHE A 12 -10.45 2.72 -0.32
CA PHE A 12 -9.34 3.32 -1.07
C PHE A 12 -8.86 4.57 -0.35
N VAL A 13 -7.57 4.64 -0.04
CA VAL A 13 -6.96 5.81 0.61
C VAL A 13 -6.48 6.75 -0.48
N SER A 14 -7.10 7.91 -0.52
CA SER A 14 -6.80 8.95 -1.50
C SER A 14 -5.75 9.90 -0.92
N THR A 15 -4.56 9.91 -1.51
CA THR A 15 -3.52 10.91 -1.18
C THR A 15 -3.26 11.79 -2.39
N PRO A 16 -2.78 13.04 -2.22
CA PRO A 16 -2.60 13.98 -3.34
C PRO A 16 -1.74 13.40 -4.48
N THR A 17 -0.70 12.64 -4.13
CA THR A 17 0.16 11.95 -5.10
C THR A 17 -0.62 10.89 -5.90
N ILE A 18 -1.40 10.06 -5.21
CA ILE A 18 -2.19 8.99 -5.81
C ILE A 18 -3.33 9.56 -6.65
N GLU A 19 -4.00 10.61 -6.19
CA GLU A 19 -5.07 11.31 -6.93
C GLU A 19 -4.57 11.87 -8.24
N ARG A 20 -3.39 12.51 -8.24
CA ARG A 20 -2.78 13.04 -9.46
C ARG A 20 -2.49 11.93 -10.47
N ILE A 21 -2.02 10.77 -10.01
CA ILE A 21 -1.78 9.59 -10.84
C ILE A 21 -3.11 9.03 -11.36
N ALA A 22 -4.11 8.89 -10.50
CA ALA A 22 -5.43 8.37 -10.83
C ALA A 22 -6.13 9.25 -11.86
N ALA A 23 -6.14 10.57 -11.67
CA ALA A 23 -6.71 11.53 -12.61
C ALA A 23 -6.03 11.46 -13.99
N ARG A 24 -4.70 11.33 -14.02
CA ARG A 24 -3.96 11.15 -15.28
C ARG A 24 -4.31 9.83 -15.96
N ALA A 25 -4.33 8.72 -15.22
CA ALA A 25 -4.70 7.41 -15.74
C ALA A 25 -6.14 7.40 -16.28
N LEU A 26 -7.07 8.04 -15.57
CA LEU A 26 -8.47 8.17 -15.99
C LEU A 26 -8.60 8.93 -17.31
N ARG A 27 -7.82 10.00 -17.54
CA ARG A 27 -7.81 10.74 -18.81
C ARG A 27 -7.40 9.87 -20.00
N TYR A 28 -6.38 9.02 -19.82
CA TYR A 28 -5.96 8.08 -20.86
C TYR A 28 -7.03 7.02 -21.13
N LEU A 29 -7.61 6.45 -20.07
CA LEU A 29 -8.70 5.47 -20.17
C LEU A 29 -9.93 6.08 -20.85
N GLN A 30 -10.35 7.29 -20.49
CA GLN A 30 -11.49 7.97 -21.13
C GLN A 30 -11.23 8.22 -22.62
N SER A 31 -9.99 8.55 -22.98
CA SER A 31 -9.55 8.73 -24.37
C SER A 31 -9.45 7.43 -25.18
N GLY A 32 -9.66 6.26 -24.57
CA GLY A 32 -9.64 4.97 -25.26
C GLY A 32 -8.29 4.26 -25.29
N PHE A 33 -7.28 4.82 -24.64
CA PHE A 33 -5.99 4.17 -24.45
C PHE A 33 -6.04 3.21 -23.27
N SER A 34 -5.25 2.14 -23.37
CA SER A 34 -5.04 1.21 -22.27
C SER A 34 -3.86 1.67 -21.43
N VAL A 35 -3.97 1.49 -20.13
CA VAL A 35 -2.99 2.01 -19.16
C VAL A 35 -2.21 0.86 -18.56
N HIS A 36 -0.91 1.07 -18.41
CA HIS A 36 -0.01 0.16 -17.73
C HIS A 36 0.56 0.84 -16.48
N LEU A 37 0.37 0.22 -15.32
CA LEU A 37 0.85 0.68 -14.03
C LEU A 37 2.11 -0.08 -13.62
N ARG A 38 3.26 0.59 -13.71
CA ARG A 38 4.57 0.02 -13.37
C ARG A 38 5.05 0.51 -12.02
N GLY A 39 5.54 -0.37 -11.15
CA GLY A 39 6.13 0.02 -9.87
C GLY A 39 6.52 -1.17 -9.00
N CYS A 40 7.23 -0.95 -7.90
CA CYS A 40 7.73 -2.03 -7.03
C CYS A 40 6.60 -2.88 -6.42
N ALA A 41 6.92 -4.07 -5.93
CA ALA A 41 5.96 -4.92 -5.24
C ALA A 41 5.43 -4.24 -3.97
N GLY A 42 4.10 -4.18 -3.78
CA GLY A 42 3.49 -3.66 -2.56
C GLY A 42 3.16 -2.16 -2.53
N VAL A 43 3.41 -1.39 -3.59
CA VAL A 43 3.01 0.04 -3.66
C VAL A 43 1.52 0.29 -3.93
N GLY A 44 0.69 -0.76 -3.98
CA GLY A 44 -0.76 -0.64 -4.20
C GLY A 44 -1.22 -0.57 -5.67
N LYS A 45 -0.43 -1.08 -6.63
CA LYS A 45 -0.76 -1.07 -8.08
C LYS A 45 -2.12 -1.69 -8.39
N THR A 46 -2.36 -2.91 -7.91
CA THR A 46 -3.64 -3.63 -8.08
C THR A 46 -4.80 -2.86 -7.47
N THR A 47 -4.57 -2.24 -6.30
CA THR A 47 -5.58 -1.42 -5.61
C THR A 47 -5.94 -0.18 -6.43
N LEU A 48 -4.95 0.50 -7.02
CA LEU A 48 -5.18 1.61 -7.92
C LEU A 48 -5.87 1.16 -9.22
N ALA A 49 -5.49 0.01 -9.79
CA ALA A 49 -6.11 -0.53 -11.00
C ALA A 49 -7.61 -0.81 -10.80
N LEU A 50 -7.97 -1.46 -9.69
CA LEU A 50 -9.35 -1.73 -9.32
C LEU A 50 -10.13 -0.44 -9.04
N HIS A 51 -9.49 0.55 -8.40
CA HIS A 51 -10.11 1.86 -8.16
C HIS A 51 -10.39 2.60 -9.47
N LEU A 52 -9.44 2.60 -10.42
CA LEU A 52 -9.65 3.20 -11.74
C LEU A 52 -10.76 2.51 -12.52
N ALA A 53 -10.82 1.18 -12.46
CA ALA A 53 -11.87 0.41 -13.10
C ALA A 53 -13.26 0.69 -12.49
N ASP A 54 -13.33 0.92 -11.17
CA ASP A 54 -14.54 1.36 -10.48
C ASP A 54 -14.99 2.75 -10.92
N LEU A 55 -14.06 3.70 -11.04
CA LEU A 55 -14.34 5.07 -11.51
C LEU A 55 -14.86 5.11 -12.95
N LEU A 56 -14.56 4.10 -13.77
CA LEU A 56 -15.14 3.95 -15.11
C LEU A 56 -16.61 3.48 -15.07
N THR A 57 -17.14 3.11 -13.90
CA THR A 57 -18.52 2.64 -13.68
C THR A 57 -18.90 1.46 -14.59
N ARG A 58 -17.93 0.59 -14.87
CA ARG A 58 -18.08 -0.55 -15.78
C ARG A 58 -17.83 -1.87 -15.05
N PRO A 59 -18.41 -2.97 -15.55
CA PRO A 59 -18.08 -4.29 -15.03
C PRO A 59 -16.58 -4.59 -15.22
N ILE A 60 -15.98 -5.20 -14.21
CA ILE A 60 -14.54 -5.45 -14.15
C ILE A 60 -14.29 -6.94 -14.35
N MET A 61 -13.35 -7.25 -15.23
CA MET A 61 -12.82 -8.60 -15.42
C MET A 61 -11.40 -8.65 -14.87
N LEU A 62 -11.18 -9.42 -13.81
CA LEU A 62 -9.87 -9.53 -13.17
C LEU A 62 -9.13 -10.79 -13.66
N MET A 63 -7.88 -10.60 -14.04
CA MET A 63 -6.95 -11.63 -14.47
C MET A 63 -5.62 -11.46 -13.73
N TYR A 64 -4.96 -12.57 -13.47
CA TYR A 64 -3.63 -12.62 -12.86
C TYR A 64 -2.68 -13.30 -13.83
N GLY A 65 -1.49 -12.76 -13.98
CA GLY A 65 -0.46 -13.38 -14.78
C GLY A 65 0.06 -14.64 -14.08
N ASP A 66 0.18 -15.72 -14.86
CA ASP A 66 0.74 -16.99 -14.41
C ASP A 66 1.54 -17.64 -15.56
N ASP A 67 2.66 -18.28 -15.24
CA ASP A 67 3.60 -18.87 -16.21
C ASP A 67 3.01 -20.13 -16.87
N ASP A 68 2.07 -20.78 -16.19
CA ASP A 68 1.32 -21.92 -16.71
C ASP A 68 0.07 -21.51 -17.51
N SER A 69 -0.24 -20.21 -17.58
CA SER A 69 -1.35 -19.70 -18.38
C SER A 69 -1.13 -20.03 -19.85
N LYS A 70 -2.20 -20.52 -20.48
CA LYS A 70 -2.24 -20.72 -21.94
C LYS A 70 -3.11 -19.65 -22.59
N SER A 71 -2.91 -19.42 -23.88
CA SER A 71 -3.75 -18.50 -24.64
C SER A 71 -5.23 -18.89 -24.59
N SER A 72 -5.54 -20.19 -24.47
CA SER A 72 -6.88 -20.73 -24.24
C SER A 72 -7.54 -20.24 -22.94
N ASP A 73 -6.75 -19.93 -21.91
CA ASP A 73 -7.27 -19.43 -20.63
C ASP A 73 -7.68 -17.96 -20.73
N LEU A 74 -7.14 -17.21 -21.72
CA LEU A 74 -7.55 -15.85 -22.03
C LEU A 74 -8.77 -15.84 -22.95
N ILE A 75 -8.71 -16.57 -24.07
CA ILE A 75 -9.72 -16.50 -25.14
C ILE A 75 -10.88 -17.48 -24.98
N GLY A 76 -10.65 -18.61 -24.33
CA GLY A 76 -11.60 -19.72 -24.29
C GLY A 76 -10.99 -21.00 -24.81
N ALA A 77 -11.64 -22.09 -24.46
CA ALA A 77 -11.34 -23.42 -24.93
C ALA A 77 -12.63 -24.12 -25.33
N GLN A 78 -12.48 -25.14 -26.17
CA GLN A 78 -13.55 -26.09 -26.39
C GLN A 78 -13.80 -26.85 -25.08
N SER A 79 -15.00 -26.72 -24.52
CA SER A 79 -15.39 -27.40 -23.29
C SER A 79 -16.72 -28.11 -23.48
N GLY A 80 -16.70 -29.43 -23.25
CA GLY A 80 -17.86 -30.29 -23.40
C GLY A 80 -18.05 -30.82 -24.82
N TYR A 81 -18.56 -32.04 -24.90
CA TYR A 81 -19.02 -32.68 -26.12
C TYR A 81 -20.48 -33.05 -25.95
N THR A 82 -21.33 -32.65 -26.89
CA THR A 82 -22.67 -33.22 -27.00
C THR A 82 -22.56 -34.42 -27.93
N ARG A 83 -22.74 -35.63 -27.38
CA ARG A 83 -22.79 -36.87 -28.17
C ARG A 83 -24.24 -37.23 -28.45
N LYS A 84 -24.67 -37.16 -29.70
CA LYS A 84 -25.98 -37.67 -30.13
C LYS A 84 -25.76 -39.01 -30.82
N LYS A 85 -26.18 -40.09 -30.16
CA LYS A 85 -26.17 -41.44 -30.72
C LYS A 85 -27.57 -41.78 -31.24
N VAL A 86 -27.74 -41.83 -32.56
CA VAL A 86 -29.00 -42.30 -33.17
C VAL A 86 -28.79 -43.76 -33.58
N VAL A 87 -29.62 -44.65 -33.02
CA VAL A 87 -29.66 -46.07 -33.39
C VAL A 87 -30.93 -46.28 -34.18
N ASP A 88 -30.79 -46.48 -35.48
CA ASP A 88 -31.91 -46.76 -36.37
C ASP A 88 -32.01 -48.27 -36.63
N ASN A 89 -33.17 -48.86 -36.31
CA ASN A 89 -33.44 -50.30 -36.37
C ASN A 89 -34.47 -50.64 -37.46
N PHE A 90 -34.40 -49.94 -38.60
CA PHE A 90 -35.38 -50.04 -39.69
C PHE A 90 -35.39 -51.43 -40.37
N ILE A 91 -34.29 -52.19 -40.32
CA ILE A 91 -34.18 -53.57 -40.77
C ILE A 91 -33.51 -54.38 -39.65
N HIS A 92 -34.09 -55.53 -39.28
CA HIS A 92 -33.70 -56.30 -38.09
C HIS A 92 -32.27 -56.87 -38.15
N SER A 93 -31.61 -56.79 -39.30
CA SER A 93 -30.26 -57.29 -39.57
C SER A 93 -29.19 -56.21 -39.71
N VAL A 94 -29.54 -54.91 -39.69
CA VAL A 94 -28.58 -53.82 -39.93
C VAL A 94 -28.74 -52.74 -38.87
N MET A 95 -27.70 -52.56 -38.06
CA MET A 95 -27.61 -51.47 -37.08
C MET A 95 -26.89 -50.28 -37.71
N LYS A 96 -27.60 -49.15 -37.89
CA LYS A 96 -26.96 -47.87 -38.21
C LYS A 96 -26.75 -47.10 -36.92
N VAL A 97 -25.49 -46.80 -36.59
CA VAL A 97 -25.11 -45.95 -35.46
C VAL A 97 -24.54 -44.66 -36.03
N GLU A 98 -25.24 -43.54 -35.81
CA GLU A 98 -24.70 -42.21 -36.05
C GLU A 98 -24.21 -41.63 -34.73
N ASP A 99 -22.92 -41.30 -34.65
CA ASP A 99 -22.31 -40.58 -33.53
C ASP A 99 -21.94 -39.16 -33.99
N GLU A 100 -22.74 -38.16 -33.60
CA GLU A 100 -22.36 -36.76 -33.73
C GLU A 100 -21.68 -36.30 -32.43
N MET A 101 -20.42 -35.87 -32.51
CA MET A 101 -19.74 -35.13 -31.44
C MET A 101 -19.73 -33.64 -31.76
N LYS A 102 -20.45 -32.84 -30.97
CA LYS A 102 -20.39 -31.37 -31.06
C LYS A 102 -19.61 -30.79 -29.90
N HIS A 103 -18.47 -30.16 -30.20
CA HIS A 103 -17.71 -29.38 -29.22
C HIS A 103 -18.41 -28.05 -28.98
N THR A 104 -18.62 -27.69 -27.70
CA THR A 104 -19.17 -26.38 -27.34
C THR A 104 -18.01 -25.46 -26.97
N TRP A 105 -17.92 -24.29 -27.61
CA TRP A 105 -16.94 -23.28 -27.22
C TRP A 105 -17.42 -22.53 -25.98
N VAL A 106 -16.52 -22.34 -25.01
CA VAL A 106 -16.80 -21.53 -23.83
C VAL A 106 -15.86 -20.33 -23.86
N ASP A 107 -16.43 -19.14 -24.04
CA ASP A 107 -15.70 -17.89 -23.99
C ASP A 107 -15.02 -17.71 -22.64
N SER A 108 -13.73 -17.38 -22.67
CA SER A 108 -13.00 -17.01 -21.45
C SER A 108 -12.99 -15.50 -21.22
N ARG A 109 -12.18 -15.08 -20.25
CA ARG A 109 -12.27 -13.77 -19.61
C ARG A 109 -12.02 -12.61 -20.57
N LEU A 110 -11.01 -12.74 -21.43
CA LEU A 110 -10.68 -11.71 -22.41
C LEU A 110 -11.76 -11.61 -23.48
N THR A 111 -12.22 -12.73 -24.02
CA THR A 111 -13.26 -12.78 -25.06
C THR A 111 -14.55 -12.12 -24.60
N LEU A 112 -14.97 -12.43 -23.37
CA LEU A 112 -16.17 -11.84 -22.78
C LEU A 112 -15.97 -10.33 -22.54
N ALA A 113 -14.81 -9.91 -22.05
CA ALA A 113 -14.52 -8.48 -21.84
C ALA A 113 -14.50 -7.70 -23.16
N CYS A 114 -13.91 -8.27 -24.22
CA CYS A 114 -13.88 -7.67 -25.55
C CYS A 114 -15.27 -7.58 -26.18
N ARG A 115 -16.12 -8.60 -26.04
CA ARG A 115 -17.48 -8.61 -26.60
C ARG A 115 -18.41 -7.62 -25.88
N GLU A 116 -18.40 -7.67 -24.55
CA GLU A 116 -19.33 -6.88 -23.73
C GLU A 116 -18.81 -5.48 -23.39
N GLY A 117 -17.55 -5.16 -23.72
CA GLY A 117 -16.95 -3.84 -23.45
C GLY A 117 -16.59 -3.59 -21.99
N PHE A 118 -16.19 -4.64 -21.28
CA PHE A 118 -15.82 -4.56 -19.86
C PHE A 118 -14.41 -3.96 -19.68
N THR A 119 -14.11 -3.57 -18.44
CA THR A 119 -12.75 -3.16 -18.07
C THR A 119 -11.96 -4.39 -17.64
N LEU A 120 -10.93 -4.73 -18.38
CA LEU A 120 -9.99 -5.78 -18.04
C LEU A 120 -8.92 -5.22 -17.10
N VAL A 121 -8.79 -5.81 -15.92
CA VAL A 121 -7.65 -5.59 -15.02
C VAL A 121 -6.77 -6.82 -15.09
N TYR A 122 -5.56 -6.68 -15.61
CA TYR A 122 -4.58 -7.76 -15.73
C TYR A 122 -3.39 -7.49 -14.81
N ASP A 123 -3.36 -8.17 -13.69
CA ASP A 123 -2.35 -7.98 -12.64
C ASP A 123 -1.13 -8.86 -12.91
N GLU A 124 0.08 -8.30 -12.74
CA GLU A 124 1.36 -9.00 -12.93
C GLU A 124 1.48 -9.69 -14.31
N PHE A 125 1.12 -8.98 -15.40
CA PHE A 125 1.07 -9.57 -16.76
C PHE A 125 2.43 -10.10 -17.26
N ASN A 126 3.51 -9.58 -16.69
CA ASN A 126 4.89 -9.99 -16.97
C ASN A 126 5.20 -11.41 -16.49
N ARG A 127 4.40 -11.97 -15.57
CA ARG A 127 4.47 -13.37 -15.14
C ARG A 127 3.84 -14.35 -16.12
N SER A 128 3.29 -13.86 -17.24
CA SER A 128 2.72 -14.72 -18.27
C SER A 128 3.63 -14.79 -19.48
N ARG A 129 3.59 -15.95 -20.13
CA ARG A 129 4.37 -16.20 -21.34
C ARG A 129 4.02 -15.17 -22.42
N PRO A 130 4.99 -14.71 -23.21
CA PRO A 130 4.71 -13.73 -24.26
C PRO A 130 3.67 -14.17 -25.29
N GLU A 131 3.60 -15.48 -25.59
CA GLU A 131 2.60 -16.07 -26.48
C GLU A 131 1.16 -15.82 -26.03
N VAL A 132 0.94 -15.76 -24.71
CA VAL A 132 -0.35 -15.44 -24.10
C VAL A 132 -0.66 -13.96 -24.27
N ASN A 133 0.34 -13.11 -24.06
CA ASN A 133 0.22 -11.65 -24.17
C ASN A 133 0.03 -11.18 -25.62
N ASN A 134 0.49 -11.95 -26.62
CA ASN A 134 0.28 -11.64 -28.04
C ASN A 134 -1.20 -11.51 -28.42
N VAL A 135 -2.08 -12.26 -27.74
CA VAL A 135 -3.52 -12.16 -27.95
C VAL A 135 -4.04 -10.76 -27.60
N LEU A 136 -3.44 -10.10 -26.60
CA LEU A 136 -3.80 -8.75 -26.19
C LEU A 136 -3.38 -7.71 -27.24
N LEU A 137 -2.31 -7.96 -28.00
CA LEU A 137 -1.84 -7.04 -29.05
C LEU A 137 -2.94 -6.83 -30.09
N SER A 138 -3.47 -7.90 -30.67
CA SER A 138 -4.56 -7.82 -31.67
C SER A 138 -5.80 -7.13 -31.11
N ALA A 139 -6.18 -7.46 -29.86
CA ALA A 139 -7.35 -6.85 -29.21
C ALA A 139 -7.17 -5.34 -28.96
N LEU A 140 -5.96 -4.90 -28.61
CA LEU A 140 -5.66 -3.51 -28.28
C LEU A 140 -5.42 -2.64 -29.51
N GLU A 141 -4.68 -3.16 -30.50
CA GLU A 141 -4.29 -2.46 -31.73
C GLU A 141 -5.41 -2.48 -32.78
N GLU A 142 -5.80 -3.66 -33.23
CA GLU A 142 -6.70 -3.83 -34.37
C GLU A 142 -8.18 -3.77 -33.95
N LYS A 143 -8.45 -3.74 -32.64
CA LYS A 143 -9.80 -3.92 -32.08
C LYS A 143 -10.47 -5.19 -32.60
N LEU A 144 -9.65 -6.22 -32.81
CA LEU A 144 -10.06 -7.54 -33.27
C LEU A 144 -9.38 -8.59 -32.40
N LEU A 145 -10.18 -9.50 -31.86
CA LEU A 145 -9.69 -10.68 -31.15
C LEU A 145 -9.77 -11.88 -32.10
N VAL A 146 -8.62 -12.47 -32.40
CA VAL A 146 -8.53 -13.68 -33.23
C VAL A 146 -8.77 -14.89 -32.35
N LEU A 147 -9.78 -15.69 -32.70
CA LEU A 147 -10.06 -16.96 -32.05
C LEU A 147 -9.46 -18.12 -32.84
N PRO A 148 -9.06 -19.23 -32.19
CA PRO A 148 -8.59 -20.41 -32.89
C PRO A 148 -9.70 -20.97 -33.79
N PRO A 149 -9.38 -21.41 -35.01
CA PRO A 149 -10.38 -21.91 -35.95
C PRO A 149 -11.12 -23.10 -35.33
N THR A 150 -12.42 -22.93 -35.11
CA THR A 150 -13.34 -23.97 -34.61
C THR A 150 -14.48 -24.10 -35.61
N SER A 151 -14.93 -25.33 -35.91
CA SER A 151 -15.78 -25.59 -37.09
C SER A 151 -17.12 -24.83 -37.17
N ASN A 152 -17.56 -24.19 -36.08
CA ASN A 152 -18.90 -23.59 -35.95
C ASN A 152 -18.91 -22.13 -35.43
N GLN A 153 -17.78 -21.40 -35.43
CA GLN A 153 -17.76 -20.00 -34.96
C GLN A 153 -16.93 -19.06 -35.83
N THR A 154 -17.22 -17.77 -35.70
CA THR A 154 -16.47 -16.68 -36.35
C THR A 154 -15.06 -16.62 -35.80
N GLU A 155 -14.07 -16.69 -36.69
CA GLU A 155 -12.63 -16.64 -36.37
C GLU A 155 -12.18 -15.30 -35.76
N TYR A 156 -13.01 -14.26 -35.87
CA TYR A 156 -12.70 -12.91 -35.42
C TYR A 156 -13.85 -12.32 -34.61
N ILE A 157 -13.52 -11.71 -33.47
CA ILE A 157 -14.45 -10.94 -32.64
C ILE A 157 -14.03 -9.48 -32.69
N ARG A 158 -14.97 -8.61 -33.08
CA ARG A 158 -14.76 -7.16 -32.99
C ARG A 158 -14.83 -6.71 -31.54
N VAL A 159 -13.76 -6.08 -31.08
CA VAL A 159 -13.65 -5.53 -29.72
C VAL A 159 -14.59 -4.32 -29.60
N ASN A 160 -15.41 -4.32 -28.56
CA ASN A 160 -16.33 -3.25 -28.25
C ASN A 160 -15.56 -1.93 -28.02
N PRO A 161 -15.99 -0.79 -28.60
CA PRO A 161 -15.33 0.51 -28.40
C PRO A 161 -15.21 0.95 -26.93
N GLN A 162 -16.03 0.38 -26.04
CA GLN A 162 -16.01 0.64 -24.60
C GLN A 162 -15.03 -0.25 -23.82
N PHE A 163 -14.43 -1.27 -24.46
CA PHE A 163 -13.40 -2.08 -23.82
C PHE A 163 -12.22 -1.22 -23.36
N ARG A 164 -11.75 -1.45 -22.14
CA ARG A 164 -10.57 -0.79 -21.56
C ARG A 164 -9.70 -1.84 -20.88
N ALA A 165 -8.38 -1.71 -21.00
CA ALA A 165 -7.44 -2.56 -20.28
C ALA A 165 -6.57 -1.73 -19.33
N ILE A 166 -6.41 -2.25 -18.12
CA ILE A 166 -5.50 -1.75 -17.09
C ILE A 166 -4.57 -2.90 -16.73
N LEU A 167 -3.28 -2.74 -17.01
CA LEU A 167 -2.27 -3.76 -16.75
C LEU A 167 -1.36 -3.30 -15.62
N THR A 168 -0.80 -4.23 -14.85
CA THR A 168 0.22 -3.91 -13.84
C THR A 168 1.47 -4.77 -14.05
N SER A 169 2.64 -4.22 -13.75
CA SER A 169 3.89 -4.99 -13.72
C SER A 169 4.84 -4.55 -12.61
N ASN A 170 5.77 -5.43 -12.27
CA ASN A 170 6.88 -5.16 -11.39
C ASN A 170 8.18 -4.98 -12.22
N PRO A 171 8.91 -3.84 -12.11
CA PRO A 171 10.15 -3.63 -12.88
C PRO A 171 11.25 -4.66 -12.61
N GLU A 172 11.30 -5.26 -11.43
CA GLU A 172 12.38 -6.21 -11.08
C GLU A 172 12.24 -7.56 -11.76
N GLU A 173 11.00 -8.00 -11.98
CA GLU A 173 10.69 -9.22 -12.74
C GLU A 173 10.91 -9.03 -14.26
N TYR A 174 11.15 -7.80 -14.71
CA TYR A 174 11.51 -7.48 -16.09
C TYR A 174 12.99 -7.81 -16.41
N CYS A 175 13.83 -7.97 -15.39
CA CYS A 175 15.26 -8.27 -15.57
C CYS A 175 15.46 -9.72 -16.02
N GLY A 176 15.32 -9.96 -17.33
CA GLY A 176 15.80 -11.18 -18.00
C GLY A 176 14.77 -12.02 -18.74
N VAL A 177 13.52 -11.58 -18.84
CA VAL A 177 12.43 -12.44 -19.34
C VAL A 177 11.72 -11.80 -20.55
N HIS A 178 12.25 -12.12 -21.73
CA HIS A 178 11.64 -12.04 -23.07
C HIS A 178 11.42 -10.65 -23.73
N SER A 179 12.20 -10.39 -24.79
CA SER A 179 12.15 -9.25 -25.72
C SER A 179 10.80 -8.99 -26.41
N THR A 180 9.88 -9.96 -26.37
CA THR A 180 8.54 -9.88 -26.97
C THR A 180 7.56 -9.01 -26.19
N GLN A 181 7.85 -8.64 -24.94
CA GLN A 181 6.98 -7.77 -24.13
C GLN A 181 7.06 -6.29 -24.53
N ASP A 182 8.13 -5.86 -25.22
CA ASP A 182 8.31 -4.48 -25.68
C ASP A 182 7.20 -4.03 -26.64
N ALA A 183 6.73 -4.91 -27.53
CA ALA A 183 5.66 -4.60 -28.48
C ALA A 183 4.33 -4.27 -27.79
N LEU A 184 4.05 -4.90 -26.63
CA LEU A 184 2.86 -4.59 -25.85
C LEU A 184 3.02 -3.25 -25.13
N MET A 185 4.22 -2.94 -24.64
CA MET A 185 4.52 -1.66 -23.99
C MET A 185 4.34 -0.48 -24.93
N ASP A 186 4.71 -0.62 -26.21
CA ASP A 186 4.51 0.43 -27.22
C ASP A 186 3.04 0.79 -27.47
N ARG A 187 2.11 -0.12 -27.12
CA ARG A 187 0.66 0.07 -27.29
C ARG A 187 -0.04 0.48 -26.00
N LEU A 188 0.70 0.57 -24.90
CA LEU A 188 0.18 0.89 -23.58
C LEU A 188 0.76 2.22 -23.08
N VAL A 189 -0.09 3.03 -22.45
CA VAL A 189 0.40 4.21 -21.74
C VAL A 189 0.96 3.76 -20.41
N THR A 190 2.29 3.73 -20.30
CA THR A 190 2.98 3.34 -19.06
C THR A 190 3.04 4.50 -18.09
N ILE A 191 2.51 4.29 -16.89
CA ILE A 191 2.55 5.19 -15.76
C ILE A 191 3.39 4.54 -14.66
N ASN A 192 4.51 5.18 -14.32
CA ASN A 192 5.33 4.77 -13.20
C ASN A 192 4.69 5.24 -11.89
N ILE A 193 4.46 4.29 -10.98
CA ILE A 193 4.02 4.53 -9.61
C ILE A 193 5.28 4.57 -8.74
N PRO A 194 5.65 5.74 -8.21
CA PRO A 194 6.80 5.86 -7.32
C PRO A 194 6.51 5.15 -6.00
N GLU A 195 7.57 4.84 -5.25
CA GLU A 195 7.38 4.45 -3.85
C GLU A 195 6.71 5.60 -3.09
N PRO A 196 5.65 5.33 -2.31
CA PRO A 196 4.98 6.37 -1.55
C PRO A 196 5.94 7.04 -0.56
N ASP A 197 5.86 8.36 -0.47
CA ASP A 197 6.57 9.15 0.52
C ASP A 197 6.10 8.82 1.94
N GLU A 198 6.88 9.19 2.95
CA GLU A 198 6.59 8.89 4.35
C GLU A 198 5.21 9.38 4.79
N LEU A 199 4.82 10.60 4.41
CA LEU A 199 3.51 11.16 4.76
C LEU A 199 2.39 10.38 4.09
N THR A 200 2.53 10.04 2.80
CA THR A 200 1.57 9.16 2.12
C THR A 200 1.48 7.78 2.77
N GLN A 201 2.61 7.16 3.16
CA GLN A 201 2.60 5.86 3.83
C GLN A 201 1.91 5.93 5.18
N GLN A 202 2.19 6.95 5.99
CA GLN A 202 1.52 7.19 7.26
C GLN A 202 0.01 7.33 7.09
N GLU A 203 -0.43 8.17 6.14
CA GLU A 203 -1.87 8.38 5.90
C GLU A 203 -2.57 7.10 5.43
N ILE A 204 -1.89 6.29 4.60
CA ILE A 204 -2.39 4.97 4.20
C ILE A 204 -2.52 4.04 5.41
N VAL A 205 -1.53 4.00 6.30
CA VAL A 205 -1.58 3.17 7.51
C VAL A 205 -2.73 3.63 8.42
N ILE A 206 -2.81 4.92 8.75
CA ILE A 206 -3.86 5.50 9.61
C ILE A 206 -5.25 5.17 9.07
N GLN A 207 -5.52 5.41 7.79
CA GLN A 207 -6.86 5.18 7.22
C GLN A 207 -7.20 3.70 7.04
N LYS A 208 -6.19 2.81 6.98
CA LYS A 208 -6.41 1.36 6.80
C LYS A 208 -6.50 0.60 8.12
N THR A 209 -5.76 1.02 9.13
CA THR A 209 -5.64 0.33 10.41
C THR A 209 -6.25 1.10 11.56
N GLU A 210 -6.65 2.37 11.38
CA GLU A 210 -7.24 3.23 12.41
C GLU A 210 -6.33 3.46 13.63
N ILE A 211 -5.02 3.29 13.44
CA ILE A 211 -3.99 3.54 14.47
C ILE A 211 -3.73 5.05 14.61
N ASP A 212 -3.24 5.48 15.77
CA ASP A 212 -2.90 6.88 16.00
C ASP A 212 -1.74 7.37 15.11
N ARG A 213 -1.72 8.68 14.85
CA ARG A 213 -0.76 9.30 13.93
C ARG A 213 0.70 9.18 14.41
N ILE A 214 0.94 9.15 15.71
CA ILE A 214 2.29 9.09 16.29
C ILE A 214 2.86 7.68 16.07
N SER A 215 2.11 6.65 16.47
CA SER A 215 2.44 5.25 16.24
C SER A 215 2.59 4.92 14.76
N ALA A 216 1.69 5.41 13.90
CA ALA A 216 1.83 5.24 12.45
C ALA A 216 3.14 5.85 11.92
N GLY A 217 3.46 7.07 12.37
CA GLY A 217 4.70 7.75 12.02
C GLY A 217 5.95 6.97 12.44
N PHE A 218 5.94 6.48 13.66
CA PHE A 218 7.01 5.66 14.20
C PHE A 218 7.22 4.36 13.41
N ILE A 219 6.15 3.59 13.17
CA ILE A 219 6.20 2.33 12.41
C ILE A 219 6.72 2.57 10.98
N VAL A 220 6.23 3.61 10.29
CA VAL A 220 6.67 3.92 8.93
C VAL A 220 8.16 4.28 8.90
N ARG A 221 8.62 5.13 9.84
CA ARG A 221 10.04 5.51 9.95
C ARG A 221 10.93 4.32 10.25
N LEU A 222 10.54 3.49 11.23
CA LEU A 222 11.26 2.27 11.60
C LEU A 222 11.44 1.34 10.39
N VAL A 223 10.36 1.04 9.68
CA VAL A 223 10.37 0.16 8.51
C VAL A 223 11.24 0.76 7.39
N ARG A 224 11.15 2.07 7.16
CA ARG A 224 11.95 2.76 6.12
C ARG A 224 13.44 2.75 6.45
N SER A 225 13.82 3.12 7.66
CA SER A 225 15.21 3.11 8.14
C SER A 225 15.80 1.71 8.11
N PHE A 226 15.02 0.70 8.52
CA PHE A 226 15.43 -0.70 8.46
C PHE A 226 15.76 -1.15 7.05
N ARG A 227 14.97 -0.73 6.06
CA ARG A 227 15.18 -1.08 4.65
C ARG A 227 16.39 -0.38 4.05
N GLN A 228 16.62 0.87 4.42
CA GLN A 228 17.82 1.61 4.00
C GLN A 228 19.11 0.95 4.52
N LYS A 229 19.15 0.55 5.80
CA LYS A 229 20.32 -0.13 6.39
C LYS A 229 20.53 -1.54 5.83
N THR A 230 19.46 -2.25 5.48
CA THR A 230 19.54 -3.64 4.96
C THR A 230 19.68 -3.74 3.44
N GLY A 231 19.65 -2.62 2.70
CA GLY A 231 19.74 -2.61 1.23
C GLY A 231 18.62 -3.41 0.54
N SER A 232 17.47 -3.58 1.21
CA SER A 232 16.34 -4.36 0.70
C SER A 232 15.45 -3.51 -0.20
N ASP A 233 15.92 -3.25 -1.43
CA ASP A 233 15.20 -2.44 -2.44
C ASP A 233 14.03 -3.18 -3.13
N LYS A 234 13.91 -4.50 -2.93
CA LYS A 234 13.07 -5.37 -3.76
C LYS A 234 11.56 -5.29 -3.55
N ALA A 235 11.13 -4.79 -2.40
CA ALA A 235 9.72 -4.63 -2.06
C ALA A 235 9.44 -3.19 -1.62
N SER A 236 8.19 -2.81 -1.40
CA SER A 236 7.84 -1.59 -0.66
C SER A 236 7.64 -1.90 0.82
N GLY A 237 8.05 -0.97 1.69
CA GLY A 237 7.87 -1.08 3.15
C GLY A 237 6.40 -1.07 3.59
N LEU A 238 5.50 -0.58 2.73
CA LEU A 238 4.10 -0.34 3.05
C LEU A 238 3.35 -1.59 3.53
N ARG A 239 3.62 -2.78 2.95
CA ARG A 239 2.98 -4.03 3.41
C ARG A 239 3.42 -4.40 4.83
N SER A 240 4.70 -4.25 5.14
CA SER A 240 5.23 -4.52 6.49
C SER A 240 4.65 -3.53 7.50
N SER A 241 4.60 -2.23 7.16
CA SER A 241 3.99 -1.21 8.01
C SER A 241 2.51 -1.49 8.29
N LEU A 242 1.75 -1.91 7.28
CA LEU A 242 0.33 -2.27 7.46
C LEU A 242 0.13 -3.49 8.36
N VAL A 243 0.97 -4.51 8.24
CA VAL A 243 0.86 -5.71 9.10
C VAL A 243 1.16 -5.34 10.55
N ILE A 244 2.28 -4.65 10.80
CA ILE A 244 2.67 -4.22 12.15
C ILE A 244 1.56 -3.34 12.75
N ALA A 245 1.15 -2.27 12.06
CA ALA A 245 0.14 -1.36 12.55
C ALA A 245 -1.23 -2.01 12.79
N LYS A 246 -1.62 -2.97 11.93
CA LYS A 246 -2.88 -3.69 12.10
C LYS A 246 -2.85 -4.58 13.35
N VAL A 247 -1.76 -5.33 13.57
CA VAL A 247 -1.61 -6.18 14.75
C VAL A 247 -1.55 -5.33 16.02
N CYS A 248 -0.79 -4.23 16.00
CA CYS A 248 -0.74 -3.30 17.14
C CYS A 248 -2.12 -2.76 17.50
N GLN A 249 -2.92 -2.33 16.52
CA GLN A 249 -4.25 -1.81 16.76
C GLN A 249 -5.24 -2.90 17.24
N GLU A 250 -5.29 -4.05 16.56
CA GLU A 250 -6.25 -5.12 16.87
C GLU A 250 -5.99 -5.74 18.26
N HIS A 251 -4.73 -5.78 18.71
CA HIS A 251 -4.35 -6.32 20.01
C HIS A 251 -4.08 -5.26 21.08
N SER A 252 -4.31 -3.98 20.79
CA SER A 252 -4.04 -2.85 21.70
C SER A 252 -2.61 -2.82 22.24
N ILE A 253 -1.64 -3.21 21.40
CA ILE A 253 -0.21 -3.18 21.74
C ILE A 253 0.33 -1.78 21.44
N PRO A 254 0.96 -1.09 22.40
CA PRO A 254 1.53 0.22 22.16
C PRO A 254 2.71 0.10 21.17
N ALA A 255 2.74 0.96 20.15
CA ALA A 255 3.82 0.99 19.18
C ALA A 255 5.06 1.70 19.73
N MET A 256 5.57 1.19 20.86
CA MET A 256 6.73 1.73 21.56
C MET A 256 7.92 0.79 21.42
N PRO A 257 9.14 1.33 21.24
CA PRO A 257 10.34 0.51 21.14
C PRO A 257 10.69 -0.20 22.45
N GLU A 258 10.09 0.14 23.58
CA GLU A 258 10.32 -0.53 24.87
C GLU A 258 9.48 -1.81 25.05
N ASP A 259 8.37 -1.93 24.32
CA ASP A 259 7.42 -3.03 24.48
C ASP A 259 7.96 -4.31 23.84
N ALA A 260 8.06 -5.40 24.61
CA ALA A 260 8.55 -6.69 24.14
C ALA A 260 7.68 -7.26 23.01
N ASP A 261 6.35 -7.15 23.11
CA ASP A 261 5.43 -7.68 22.12
C ASP A 261 5.57 -6.93 20.78
N PHE A 262 5.78 -5.61 20.85
CA PHE A 262 6.05 -4.81 19.65
C PHE A 262 7.34 -5.22 18.94
N ARG A 263 8.42 -5.46 19.71
CA ARG A 263 9.71 -5.90 19.16
C ARG A 263 9.60 -7.26 18.48
N ASP A 264 8.90 -8.20 19.10
CA ASP A 264 8.68 -9.54 18.54
C ASP A 264 7.91 -9.46 17.21
N ILE A 265 6.84 -8.66 17.14
CA ILE A 265 6.09 -8.42 15.90
C ILE A 265 6.97 -7.80 14.82
N CYS A 266 7.79 -6.80 15.17
CA CYS A 266 8.73 -6.20 14.23
C CYS A 266 9.74 -7.22 13.71
N SER A 267 10.24 -8.11 14.59
CA SER A 267 11.19 -9.15 14.22
C SER A 267 10.58 -10.14 13.22
N ASP A 268 9.36 -10.63 13.47
CA ASP A 268 8.68 -11.59 12.60
C ASP A 268 8.40 -11.01 11.20
N VAL A 269 7.94 -9.75 11.16
CA VAL A 269 7.52 -9.11 9.90
C VAL A 269 8.72 -8.62 9.08
N LEU A 270 9.77 -8.11 9.72
CA LEU A 270 10.91 -7.50 9.05
C LEU A 270 11.98 -8.53 8.69
N LEU A 271 12.29 -9.48 9.59
CA LEU A 271 13.39 -10.44 9.38
C LEU A 271 13.05 -11.51 8.33
N SER A 272 11.77 -11.83 8.15
CA SER A 272 11.32 -12.86 7.20
C SER A 272 11.58 -12.54 5.71
N ARG A 273 11.93 -11.30 5.36
CA ARG A 273 12.01 -10.83 3.97
C ARG A 273 13.39 -10.35 3.52
N ILE A 274 14.46 -10.75 4.21
CA ILE A 274 15.80 -10.19 4.01
C ILE A 274 16.73 -11.20 3.34
N GLY A 275 17.63 -10.72 2.48
CA GLY A 275 18.68 -11.52 1.87
C GLY A 275 20.00 -11.59 2.67
N ILE A 276 20.00 -11.14 3.93
CA ILE A 276 21.16 -11.06 4.83
C ILE A 276 21.01 -12.15 5.91
N PRO A 277 22.10 -12.69 6.48
CA PRO A 277 22.02 -13.60 7.61
C PRO A 277 21.14 -13.06 8.74
N LEU A 278 20.30 -13.94 9.31
CA LEU A 278 19.33 -13.57 10.35
C LEU A 278 20.00 -12.89 11.54
N GLU A 279 21.19 -13.32 11.94
CA GLU A 279 21.92 -12.73 13.07
C GLU A 279 22.26 -11.25 12.85
N ASP A 280 22.73 -10.89 11.67
CA ASP A 280 23.12 -9.51 11.34
C ASP A 280 21.89 -8.62 11.19
N ALA A 281 20.84 -9.13 10.54
CA ALA A 281 19.57 -8.42 10.41
C ALA A 281 18.90 -8.17 11.78
N THR A 282 19.01 -9.14 12.69
CA THR A 282 18.50 -9.04 14.06
C THR A 282 19.27 -7.96 14.83
N LYS A 283 20.60 -7.97 14.78
CA LYS A 283 21.42 -6.91 15.41
C LYS A 283 21.05 -5.52 14.93
N ILE A 284 20.92 -5.33 13.60
CA ILE A 284 20.53 -4.04 13.01
C ILE A 284 19.16 -3.59 13.53
N LEU A 285 18.19 -4.51 13.64
CA LEU A 285 16.86 -4.19 14.16
C LEU A 285 16.92 -3.74 15.62
N TRP A 286 17.63 -4.47 16.49
CA TRP A 286 17.76 -4.13 17.91
C TRP A 286 18.54 -2.83 18.12
N GLU A 287 19.62 -2.63 17.38
CA GLU A 287 20.36 -1.35 17.39
C GLU A 287 19.42 -0.20 17.04
N MET A 288 18.62 -0.32 15.97
CA MET A 288 17.68 0.76 15.63
C MET A 288 16.59 0.96 16.67
N LEU A 289 16.00 -0.11 17.20
CA LEU A 289 14.98 0.01 18.24
C LEU A 289 15.55 0.69 19.49
N ASN A 290 16.81 0.42 19.83
CA ASN A 290 17.52 1.09 20.93
C ASN A 290 17.91 2.54 20.56
N ASP A 291 18.33 2.81 19.33
CA ASP A 291 18.59 4.17 18.82
C ASP A 291 17.31 5.01 18.89
N PHE A 292 16.15 4.43 18.59
CA PHE A 292 14.86 5.09 18.70
C PHE A 292 14.45 5.34 20.16
N ILE A 293 14.90 4.53 21.12
CA ILE A 293 14.75 4.83 22.55
C ILE A 293 15.60 6.05 22.92
N GLY A 294 16.86 6.09 22.47
CA GLY A 294 17.75 7.24 22.70
C GLY A 294 17.32 8.52 21.97
N ALA A 295 16.72 8.41 20.78
CA ALA A 295 16.23 9.55 20.02
C ALA A 295 14.92 10.15 20.57
N VAL A 296 14.17 9.41 21.40
CA VAL A 296 13.02 9.96 22.13
C VAL A 296 13.47 10.92 23.23
N GLU A 297 14.74 10.91 23.63
CA GLU A 297 15.31 11.91 24.57
C GLU A 297 15.64 13.26 23.92
N LEU A 298 15.57 13.43 22.60
CA LEU A 298 15.86 14.72 21.95
C LEU A 298 14.94 15.03 20.76
N PRO A 299 13.92 15.86 21.00
CA PRO A 299 13.63 16.93 20.05
C PRO A 299 13.24 18.21 20.80
N ILE A 300 14.18 19.15 20.96
CA ILE A 300 13.96 20.62 21.01
C ILE A 300 15.31 21.36 21.09
N ALA A 301 16.37 20.77 21.67
CA ALA A 301 17.58 21.54 22.00
C ALA A 301 18.45 21.96 20.80
N GLU A 302 18.65 21.14 19.77
CA GLU A 302 19.71 21.44 18.79
C GLU A 302 19.28 22.33 17.61
N GLN A 303 18.00 22.40 17.25
CA GLN A 303 17.55 23.26 16.14
C GLN A 303 17.23 24.70 16.53
N VAL A 304 17.16 25.01 17.83
CA VAL A 304 16.91 26.38 18.32
C VAL A 304 18.22 27.13 18.57
N VAL A 305 19.30 26.42 18.89
CA VAL A 305 20.59 27.03 19.29
C VAL A 305 21.33 27.65 18.10
N GLU A 306 21.23 27.08 16.89
CA GLU A 306 21.94 27.60 15.70
C GLU A 306 21.31 28.87 15.11
N LEU A 307 20.09 29.26 15.53
CA LEU A 307 19.38 30.44 15.03
C LEU A 307 19.47 31.67 15.97
N LEU A 308 20.18 31.56 17.10
CA LEU A 308 20.19 32.59 18.16
C LEU A 308 21.55 33.27 18.40
N GLU A 309 22.62 32.90 17.69
CA GLU A 309 23.96 33.47 17.96
C GLU A 309 24.17 34.89 17.41
N ASP A 310 23.29 35.42 16.56
CA ASP A 310 23.57 36.64 15.78
C ASP A 310 22.60 37.83 16.01
N LEU A 311 21.85 37.88 17.14
CA LEU A 311 20.95 39.01 17.41
C LEU A 311 21.29 39.77 18.71
N PRO A 312 21.27 41.12 18.68
CA PRO A 312 21.66 41.97 19.80
C PRO A 312 20.67 41.89 20.98
N GLU A 313 21.21 41.99 22.20
CA GLU A 313 20.58 41.74 23.51
C GLU A 313 19.23 42.46 23.74
N SER A 314 18.95 43.56 23.04
CA SER A 314 17.69 44.30 23.15
C SER A 314 16.47 43.59 22.54
N SER A 315 16.67 42.50 21.78
CA SER A 315 15.58 41.69 21.20
C SER A 315 15.15 40.52 22.10
N ILE A 316 15.96 40.16 23.11
CA ILE A 316 15.72 39.01 24.00
C ILE A 316 14.57 39.32 25.00
N GLU A 317 14.43 40.58 25.41
CA GLU A 317 13.36 41.00 26.33
C GLU A 317 11.97 41.03 25.68
N GLN A 318 11.89 41.17 24.35
CA GLN A 318 10.60 41.14 23.61
C GLN A 318 10.17 39.72 23.21
N ILE A 319 11.10 38.76 23.14
CA ILE A 319 10.79 37.34 22.85
C ILE A 319 10.31 36.61 24.12
N ALA A 320 10.62 37.15 25.31
CA ALA A 320 10.21 36.60 26.60
C ALA A 320 8.69 36.66 26.87
N GLU A 321 7.91 37.41 26.10
CA GLU A 321 6.44 37.48 26.23
C GLU A 321 5.67 36.36 25.50
N THR A 322 6.38 35.43 24.83
CA THR A 322 5.77 34.26 24.15
C THR A 322 6.24 32.92 24.73
N LEU A 323 6.29 32.79 26.05
CA LEU A 323 6.34 31.46 26.68
C LEU A 323 4.92 30.92 26.89
N THR A 324 4.64 29.74 26.35
CA THR A 324 3.40 28.99 26.58
C THR A 324 3.25 28.64 28.06
N GLN A 325 2.00 28.56 28.54
CA GLN A 325 1.66 28.28 29.95
C GLN A 325 2.36 27.03 30.52
N GLU A 326 2.59 26.01 29.68
CA GLU A 326 3.32 24.77 30.02
C GLU A 326 4.77 25.05 30.47
N GLN A 327 5.48 25.93 29.77
CA GLN A 327 6.87 26.24 30.08
C GLN A 327 7.01 27.08 31.38
N GLN A 328 6.00 27.89 31.69
CA GLN A 328 5.93 28.65 32.94
C GLN A 328 5.71 27.73 34.14
N ILE A 329 4.79 26.77 34.02
CA ILE A 329 4.51 25.76 35.06
C ILE A 329 5.74 24.87 35.29
N TYR A 330 6.43 24.45 34.23
CA TYR A 330 7.67 23.67 34.34
C TYR A 330 8.76 24.42 35.12
N ARG A 331 9.04 25.69 34.77
CA ARG A 331 10.03 26.52 35.49
C ARG A 331 9.67 26.74 36.95
N TYR A 332 8.38 26.87 37.26
CA TYR A 332 7.91 26.97 38.64
C TYR A 332 8.16 25.68 39.42
N LEU A 333 7.90 24.52 38.82
CA LEU A 333 8.15 23.21 39.43
C LEU A 333 9.64 22.95 39.69
N VAL A 334 10.51 23.42 38.79
CA VAL A 334 11.98 23.41 38.96
C VAL A 334 12.37 24.28 40.16
N ARG A 335 11.90 25.54 40.21
CA ARG A 335 12.26 26.48 41.28
C ARG A 335 11.73 26.08 42.66
N SER A 336 10.55 25.47 42.71
CA SER A 336 9.87 25.09 43.97
C SER A 336 10.27 23.70 44.48
N ASN A 337 11.10 22.95 43.72
CA ASN A 337 11.46 21.56 44.00
C ASN A 337 10.21 20.68 44.26
N GLY A 338 9.19 20.90 43.43
CA GLY A 338 7.92 20.21 43.44
C GLY A 338 6.78 20.93 44.17
N ALA A 339 5.60 20.95 43.55
CA ALA A 339 4.41 21.68 44.03
C ALA A 339 3.14 20.82 44.00
N GLY A 340 2.20 21.11 44.90
CA GLY A 340 0.85 20.52 44.85
C GLY A 340 -0.03 21.23 43.82
N LEU A 341 -1.09 20.56 43.35
CA LEU A 341 -2.01 21.14 42.36
C LEU A 341 -2.60 22.50 42.82
N SER A 342 -2.95 22.61 44.11
CA SER A 342 -3.51 23.84 44.70
C SER A 342 -2.50 25.00 44.75
N ASP A 343 -1.21 24.70 44.86
CA ASP A 343 -0.15 25.71 44.92
C ASP A 343 0.05 26.34 43.53
N ILE A 344 0.03 25.52 42.47
CA ILE A 344 0.13 25.94 41.07
C ILE A 344 -1.09 26.75 40.64
N GLU A 345 -2.30 26.34 41.06
CA GLU A 345 -3.54 27.11 40.85
C GLU A 345 -3.45 28.52 41.46
N SER A 346 -2.88 28.62 42.67
CA SER A 346 -2.77 29.89 43.39
C SER A 346 -1.71 30.85 42.83
N GLU A 347 -0.59 30.32 42.34
CA GLU A 347 0.51 31.12 41.81
C GLU A 347 0.16 31.76 40.46
N PHE A 348 -0.47 30.98 39.57
CA PHE A 348 -0.76 31.43 38.21
C PHE A 348 -2.18 31.99 38.02
N ALA A 349 -3.05 31.84 39.03
CA ALA A 349 -4.47 32.24 38.96
C ALA A 349 -5.22 31.60 37.77
N ILE A 350 -4.85 30.36 37.42
CA ILE A 350 -5.39 29.60 36.28
C ILE A 350 -6.43 28.59 36.77
N ALA A 351 -7.42 28.28 35.92
CA ALA A 351 -8.42 27.26 36.21
C ALA A 351 -7.80 25.87 36.35
N ARG A 352 -8.26 25.08 37.33
CA ARG A 352 -7.79 23.72 37.63
C ARG A 352 -7.72 22.78 36.41
N THR A 353 -8.63 22.96 35.45
CA THR A 353 -8.65 22.19 34.20
C THR A 353 -7.47 22.49 33.29
N GLU A 354 -7.10 23.76 33.14
CA GLU A 354 -5.98 24.20 32.31
C GLU A 354 -4.63 23.78 32.94
N VAL A 355 -4.52 23.83 34.27
CA VAL A 355 -3.35 23.32 34.99
C VAL A 355 -3.19 21.81 34.80
N LEU A 356 -4.29 21.04 34.83
CA LEU A 356 -4.25 19.59 34.60
C LEU A 356 -3.92 19.23 33.15
N GLU A 357 -4.38 20.00 32.17
CA GLU A 357 -4.03 19.81 30.76
C GLU A 357 -2.54 20.11 30.53
N ALA A 358 -2.02 21.20 31.07
CA ALA A 358 -0.61 21.55 30.99
C ALA A 358 0.28 20.52 31.71
N LEU A 359 -0.11 20.07 32.92
CA LEU A 359 0.63 19.02 33.64
C LEU A 359 0.56 17.67 32.90
N ARG A 360 -0.58 17.33 32.28
CA ARG A 360 -0.66 16.14 31.43
C ARG A 360 0.24 16.25 30.21
N ALA A 361 0.26 17.39 29.54
CA ALA A 361 1.16 17.63 28.42
C ALA A 361 2.63 17.50 28.84
N LEU A 362 3.02 18.07 29.97
CA LEU A 362 4.37 17.98 30.53
C LEU A 362 4.74 16.57 31.02
N THR A 363 3.78 15.80 31.55
CA THR A 363 3.99 14.39 31.92
C THR A 363 4.08 13.50 30.68
N ILE A 364 3.31 13.77 29.63
CA ILE A 364 3.44 13.10 28.33
C ILE A 364 4.80 13.42 27.69
N GLN A 365 5.32 14.63 27.91
CA GLN A 365 6.66 15.06 27.50
C GLN A 365 7.79 14.54 28.41
N GLY A 366 7.48 13.80 29.48
CA GLY A 366 8.50 13.24 30.39
C GLY A 366 9.18 14.26 31.33
N LEU A 367 8.78 15.52 31.27
CA LEU A 367 9.39 16.62 32.04
C LEU A 367 8.88 16.71 33.47
N VAL A 368 7.70 16.14 33.77
CA VAL A 368 7.07 16.20 35.09
C VAL A 368 6.61 14.82 35.55
N ILE A 369 7.07 14.42 36.73
CA ILE A 369 6.66 13.19 37.42
C ILE A 369 5.75 13.50 38.60
N HIS A 370 4.70 12.70 38.73
CA HIS A 370 3.75 12.81 39.85
C HIS A 370 4.06 11.75 40.90
N ARG A 371 4.42 12.19 42.12
CA ARG A 371 4.74 11.32 43.26
C ARG A 371 4.13 11.89 44.53
N ASP A 372 3.47 11.05 45.34
CA ASP A 372 2.90 11.42 46.64
C ASP A 372 2.02 12.69 46.64
N ARG A 373 1.15 12.81 45.62
CA ARG A 373 0.22 13.96 45.40
C ARG A 373 0.90 15.30 45.08
N ARG A 374 2.17 15.27 44.70
CA ARG A 374 2.93 16.45 44.24
C ARG A 374 3.56 16.17 42.87
N PHE A 375 3.74 17.23 42.11
CA PHE A 375 4.39 17.20 40.81
C PHE A 375 5.83 17.68 40.97
N TYR A 376 6.79 16.99 40.38
CA TYR A 376 8.21 17.33 40.41
C TYR A 376 8.71 17.48 38.97
N ALA A 377 9.50 18.52 38.72
CA ALA A 377 10.23 18.64 37.45
C ALA A 377 11.42 17.67 37.45
N VAL A 378 11.64 16.98 36.34
CA VAL A 378 12.83 16.17 36.11
C VAL A 378 13.88 17.08 35.49
N GLU A 379 14.87 17.50 36.26
CA GLU A 379 16.06 18.13 35.67
C GLU A 379 16.89 17.06 34.95
N PRO A 380 17.38 17.31 33.72
CA PRO A 380 18.34 16.43 33.09
C PRO A 380 19.61 16.42 33.94
N LEU A 381 20.08 15.22 34.31
CA LEU A 381 21.34 15.03 35.01
C LEU A 381 22.47 15.63 34.16
N GLU A 382 23.04 16.75 34.61
CA GLU A 382 24.32 17.25 34.12
C GLU A 382 25.37 16.17 34.41
N THR A 383 25.81 15.45 33.37
CA THR A 383 27.00 14.61 33.46
C THR A 383 28.20 15.53 33.65
N GLU A 384 28.71 15.61 34.88
CA GLU A 384 29.99 16.23 35.22
C GLU A 384 31.13 15.59 34.41
N THR A 385 31.81 16.45 33.64
CA THR A 385 33.19 16.42 33.08
C THR A 385 33.90 15.09 32.82
#